data_AF-A0A952QNP6-F1
#
_entry.id   AF-A0A952QNP6-F1
#
_cell.length_a   1.000
_cell.length_b   1.000
_cell.length_c   1.000
_cell.angle_alpha   90.00
_cell.angle_beta   90.00
_cell.angle_gamma   90.00
#
_symmetry.space_group_name_H-M   'P 1'
#
loop_
_entity.id
_entity.type
_entity.pdbx_description
1 polymer ?
#
loop_
_entity_poly.entity_id
_entity_poly.type
_entity_poly.pdbx_seq_one_letter_code
_entity_poly.pdbx_strand_id
1 'polypeptide(L)'
;MGEQKAPRRGTGPVESLRDEFRQHLDVFYSRLKLAAPYDSVEKALGTLTTTLKALPPEELQRLGADQTQRWAHFRQAFVDSGLIQKHRGIIAGLARSSASPDLPPEFNHLLDLYRPKT
;
A
#
# COMPACT_ATOMS: atom_id res chain seq x y z
N MET A 1 -19.53 -6.23 39.38
CA MET A 1 -20.37 -6.29 38.18
C MET A 1 -20.02 -5.08 37.33
N GLY A 2 -19.49 -5.29 36.11
CA GLY A 2 -19.47 -4.28 35.06
C GLY A 2 -18.31 -3.28 35.02
N GLU A 3 -17.06 -3.74 34.95
CA GLU A 3 -16.01 -2.91 34.34
C GLU A 3 -16.21 -2.93 32.83
N GLN A 4 -17.01 -1.97 32.34
CA GLN A 4 -17.16 -1.68 30.92
C GLN A 4 -15.83 -1.10 30.44
N LYS A 5 -14.93 -2.00 30.03
CA LYS A 5 -13.73 -1.67 29.28
C LYS A 5 -14.19 -1.04 27.97
N ALA A 6 -14.16 0.29 27.91
CA ALA A 6 -14.42 1.05 26.70
C ALA A 6 -13.67 0.38 25.53
N PRO A 7 -14.33 0.03 24.42
CA PRO A 7 -13.59 -0.34 23.24
C PRO A 7 -12.79 0.90 22.87
N ARG A 8 -11.47 0.83 23.05
CA ARG A 8 -10.54 1.71 22.33
C ARG A 8 -11.11 1.79 20.93
N ARG A 9 -11.41 2.99 20.43
CA ARG A 9 -11.82 3.23 19.04
C ARG A 9 -10.72 2.66 18.14
N GLY A 10 -10.76 1.35 17.95
CA GLY A 10 -9.96 0.64 16.99
C GLY A 10 -10.61 1.01 15.69
N THR A 11 -9.95 1.91 14.98
CA THR A 11 -10.10 2.06 13.54
C THR A 11 -10.41 0.69 12.93
N GLY A 12 -11.52 0.57 12.21
CA GLY A 12 -11.99 -0.72 11.68
C GLY A 12 -10.93 -1.39 10.81
N PRO A 13 -11.09 -2.68 10.45
CA PRO A 13 -10.09 -3.41 9.65
C PRO A 13 -9.69 -2.65 8.37
N VAL A 14 -10.64 -1.94 7.75
CA VAL A 14 -10.42 -1.05 6.60
C VAL A 14 -9.49 0.11 6.92
N GLU A 15 -9.69 0.80 8.05
CA GLU A 15 -8.89 1.96 8.43
C GLU A 15 -7.47 1.55 8.82
N SER A 16 -7.31 0.40 9.48
CA SER A 16 -5.99 -0.18 9.77
C SER A 16 -5.22 -0.52 8.50
N LEU A 17 -5.86 -1.15 7.51
CA LEU A 17 -5.26 -1.44 6.20
C LEU A 17 -4.91 -0.18 5.42
N ARG A 18 -5.76 0.86 5.52
CA ARG A 18 -5.50 2.16 4.90
C ARG A 18 -4.27 2.83 5.51
N ASP A 19 -4.15 2.85 6.83
CA ASP A 19 -3.02 3.45 7.52
C ASP A 19 -1.72 2.68 7.22
N GLU A 20 -1.78 1.34 7.24
CA GLU A 20 -0.68 0.46 6.83
C GLU A 20 -0.21 0.79 5.41
N PHE A 21 -1.14 0.90 4.45
CA PHE A 21 -0.79 1.27 3.08
C PHE A 21 -0.16 2.67 3.00
N ARG A 22 -0.65 3.65 3.77
CA ARG A 22 -0.05 4.99 3.84
C ARG A 22 1.39 4.94 4.35
N GLN A 23 1.65 4.19 5.43
CA GLN A 23 2.99 3.99 5.98
C GLN A 23 3.91 3.31 4.96
N HIS A 24 3.41 2.30 4.24
CA HIS A 24 4.18 1.67 3.16
C HIS A 24 4.54 2.67 2.06
N LEU A 25 3.61 3.53 1.62
CA LEU A 25 3.92 4.55 0.62
C LEU A 25 4.97 5.55 1.11
N ASP A 26 4.87 5.99 2.37
CA ASP A 26 5.87 6.87 2.98
C ASP A 26 7.26 6.24 2.99
N VAL A 27 7.37 5.00 3.49
CA VAL A 27 8.63 4.25 3.49
C VAL A 27 9.14 4.06 2.07
N PHE A 28 8.29 3.68 1.12
CA PHE A 28 8.67 3.46 -0.27
C PHE A 28 9.29 4.70 -0.89
N TYR A 29 8.61 5.84 -0.83
CA TYR A 29 9.12 7.08 -1.41
C TYR A 29 10.34 7.61 -0.65
N SER A 30 10.35 7.55 0.69
CA SER A 30 11.48 7.97 1.52
C SER A 30 12.75 7.16 1.23
N ARG A 31 12.64 5.82 1.10
CA ARG A 31 13.77 4.95 0.77
C ARG A 31 14.30 5.17 -0.64
N LEU A 32 13.42 5.52 -1.57
CA LEU A 32 13.80 5.91 -2.92
C LEU A 32 14.35 7.35 -3.00
N LYS A 33 14.36 8.08 -1.87
CA LYS A 33 14.71 9.52 -1.80
C LYS A 33 13.85 10.37 -2.73
N LEU A 34 12.58 10.01 -2.86
CA LEU A 34 11.59 10.68 -3.69
C LEU A 34 10.54 11.37 -2.82
N ALA A 35 10.03 12.50 -3.30
CA ALA A 35 8.88 13.13 -2.69
C ALA A 35 7.60 12.35 -3.04
N ALA A 36 6.88 11.89 -2.02
CA ALA A 36 5.59 11.24 -2.17
C ALA A 36 4.56 12.23 -2.76
N PRO A 37 3.90 11.91 -3.88
CA PRO A 37 2.91 12.77 -4.50
C PRO A 37 1.60 12.74 -3.71
N TYR A 38 1.40 13.70 -2.81
CA TYR A 38 0.30 13.74 -1.84
C TYR A 38 -1.08 13.46 -2.48
N ASP A 39 -1.47 14.19 -3.54
CA ASP A 39 -2.74 13.97 -4.24
C ASP A 39 -2.94 12.52 -4.71
N SER A 40 -1.92 11.94 -5.33
CA SER A 40 -2.00 10.55 -5.82
C SER A 40 -2.02 9.55 -4.67
N VAL A 41 -1.33 9.84 -3.56
CA VAL A 41 -1.38 9.02 -2.33
C VAL A 41 -2.78 9.06 -1.73
N GLU A 42 -3.37 10.24 -1.53
CA GLU A 42 -4.74 10.37 -1.01
C GLU A 42 -5.76 9.66 -1.91
N LYS A 43 -5.60 9.77 -3.24
CA LYS A 43 -6.43 9.03 -4.20
C LYS A 43 -6.26 7.51 -4.05
N ALA A 44 -5.04 7.02 -3.86
CA ALA A 44 -4.78 5.59 -3.65
C ALA A 44 -5.43 5.08 -2.36
N LEU A 45 -5.31 5.84 -1.27
CA LEU A 45 -5.94 5.53 0.01
C LEU A 45 -7.47 5.52 -0.11
N GLY A 46 -8.05 6.49 -0.83
CA GLY A 46 -9.49 6.56 -1.11
C GLY A 46 -9.99 5.37 -1.95
N THR A 47 -9.24 5.01 -2.99
CA THR A 47 -9.53 3.85 -3.86
C THR A 47 -9.47 2.55 -3.07
N LEU A 48 -8.39 2.34 -2.31
CA LEU A 48 -8.23 1.18 -1.43
C LEU A 48 -9.39 1.09 -0.43
N THR A 49 -9.71 2.18 0.26
CA THR A 49 -10.80 2.23 1.24
C THR A 49 -12.14 1.85 0.61
N THR A 50 -12.41 2.34 -0.60
CA THR A 50 -13.67 2.03 -1.32
C THR A 50 -13.73 0.56 -1.69
N THR A 51 -12.65 0.00 -2.24
CA THR A 51 -12.54 -1.43 -2.56
C THR A 51 -12.71 -2.29 -1.30
N LEU A 52 -12.01 -1.97 -0.21
CA LEU A 52 -12.08 -2.70 1.04
C LEU A 52 -13.48 -2.65 1.67
N LYS A 53 -14.18 -1.52 1.60
CA LYS A 53 -15.57 -1.40 2.08
C LYS A 53 -16.57 -2.20 1.24
N ALA A 54 -16.27 -2.44 -0.03
CA ALA A 54 -17.08 -3.27 -0.92
C ALA A 54 -16.83 -4.77 -0.73
N LEU A 55 -15.74 -5.16 -0.06
CA LEU A 55 -15.44 -6.56 0.23
C LEU A 55 -16.33 -7.10 1.37
N PRO A 56 -16.69 -8.39 1.32
CA PRO A 56 -17.37 -9.03 2.43
C PRO A 56 -16.45 -9.12 3.67
N PRO A 57 -17.02 -9.14 4.89
CA PRO A 57 -16.25 -9.09 6.14
C PRO A 57 -15.35 -10.32 6.34
N GLU A 58 -15.69 -11.46 5.74
CA GLU A 58 -14.83 -12.65 5.71
C GLU A 58 -13.53 -12.41 4.93
N GLU A 59 -13.59 -11.71 3.80
CA GLU A 59 -12.42 -11.38 2.99
C GLU A 59 -11.56 -10.35 3.72
N LEU A 60 -12.17 -9.33 4.31
CA LEU A 60 -11.45 -8.36 5.15
C LEU A 60 -10.70 -9.03 6.31
N GLN A 61 -11.28 -10.06 6.93
CA GLN A 61 -10.59 -10.84 7.95
C GLN A 61 -9.46 -11.69 7.38
N ARG A 62 -9.65 -12.31 6.20
CA ARG A 62 -8.60 -13.05 5.48
C ARG A 62 -7.42 -12.14 5.13
N LEU A 63 -7.67 -10.90 4.72
CA LEU A 63 -6.61 -9.91 4.49
C LEU A 63 -5.75 -9.67 5.73
N GLY A 64 -6.35 -9.68 6.93
CA GLY A 64 -5.58 -9.58 8.17
C GLY A 64 -4.55 -10.70 8.37
N ALA A 65 -4.85 -11.91 7.89
CA ALA A 65 -3.96 -13.07 7.99
C ALA A 65 -3.06 -13.25 6.75
N ASP A 66 -3.51 -12.84 5.57
CA ASP A 66 -2.86 -13.06 4.29
C ASP A 66 -2.19 -11.79 3.76
N GLN A 67 -0.87 -11.70 3.97
CA GLN A 67 -0.08 -10.56 3.53
C GLN A 67 -0.02 -10.43 2.00
N THR A 68 -0.06 -11.54 1.26
CA THR A 68 0.02 -11.53 -0.21
C THR A 68 -1.24 -10.91 -0.80
N GLN A 69 -2.41 -11.28 -0.28
CA GLN A 69 -3.68 -10.70 -0.70
C GLN A 69 -3.77 -9.20 -0.35
N ARG A 70 -3.28 -8.79 0.82
CA ARG A 70 -3.17 -7.35 1.16
C ARG A 70 -2.36 -6.59 0.14
N TRP A 71 -1.17 -7.09 -0.19
CA TRP A 71 -0.32 -6.48 -1.21
C TRP A 71 -0.99 -6.44 -2.59
N ALA A 72 -1.82 -7.41 -2.95
CA ALA A 72 -2.58 -7.36 -4.20
C ALA A 72 -3.55 -6.17 -4.22
N HIS A 73 -4.28 -5.91 -3.13
CA HIS A 73 -5.15 -4.73 -3.04
C HIS A 73 -4.38 -3.42 -3.01
N PHE A 74 -3.26 -3.36 -2.28
CA PHE A 74 -2.38 -2.19 -2.26
C PHE A 74 -1.83 -1.87 -3.64
N ARG A 75 -1.36 -2.91 -4.35
CA ARG A 75 -0.86 -2.82 -5.72
C ARG A 75 -1.95 -2.32 -6.67
N GLN A 76 -3.16 -2.85 -6.58
CA GLN A 76 -4.28 -2.40 -7.40
C GLN A 76 -4.60 -0.92 -7.18
N ALA A 77 -4.72 -0.48 -5.93
CA ALA A 77 -4.98 0.92 -5.58
C ALA A 77 -3.82 1.84 -6.02
N PHE A 78 -2.58 1.35 -5.95
CA PHE A 78 -1.40 2.06 -6.43
C PHE A 78 -1.43 2.30 -7.96
N VAL A 79 -1.86 1.30 -8.73
CA VAL A 79 -2.01 1.45 -10.18
C VAL A 79 -3.17 2.38 -10.52
N ASP A 80 -4.34 2.17 -9.92
CA ASP A 80 -5.57 2.91 -10.23
C ASP A 80 -5.50 4.41 -9.88
N SER A 81 -4.84 4.72 -8.77
CA SER A 81 -4.54 6.11 -8.38
C SER A 81 -3.58 6.82 -9.33
N GLY A 82 -2.86 6.09 -10.18
CA GLY A 82 -1.85 6.61 -11.07
C GLY A 82 -0.49 6.83 -10.40
N LEU A 83 -0.27 6.35 -9.16
CA LEU A 83 1.03 6.40 -8.51
C LEU A 83 2.11 5.68 -9.33
N ILE A 84 1.75 4.63 -10.07
CA ILE A 84 2.63 3.92 -11.01
C ILE A 84 3.25 4.82 -12.09
N GLN A 85 2.61 5.95 -12.42
CA GLN A 85 3.13 6.91 -13.40
C GLN A 85 4.06 7.93 -12.74
N LYS A 86 3.98 8.11 -11.42
CA LYS A 86 4.78 9.09 -10.68
C LYS A 86 6.20 8.58 -10.52
N HIS A 87 7.17 9.43 -10.84
CA HIS A 87 8.60 9.10 -10.81
C HIS A 87 8.98 7.82 -11.58
N ARG A 88 8.14 7.39 -12.53
CA ARG A 88 8.28 6.10 -13.24
C ARG A 88 9.67 5.89 -13.80
N GLY A 89 10.26 6.90 -14.46
CA GLY A 89 11.59 6.79 -15.04
C GLY A 89 12.68 6.53 -14.00
N ILE A 90 12.59 7.20 -12.85
CA ILE A 90 13.54 7.05 -11.75
C ILE A 90 13.38 5.68 -11.10
N ILE A 91 12.15 5.29 -10.77
CA ILE A 91 11.85 4.01 -10.10
C ILE A 91 12.19 2.83 -11.01
N ALA A 92 11.87 2.90 -12.31
CA ALA A 92 12.25 1.86 -13.27
C ALA A 92 13.77 1.77 -13.46
N GLY A 93 14.48 2.91 -13.43
CA GLY A 93 15.93 2.95 -13.41
C GLY A 93 16.51 2.24 -12.18
N LEU A 94 16.01 2.57 -10.98
CA LEU A 94 16.42 1.95 -9.72
C LEU A 94 16.13 0.44 -9.70
N ALA A 95 14.95 0.02 -10.18
CA ALA A 95 14.57 -1.38 -10.25
C ALA A 95 15.46 -2.21 -11.21
N ARG A 96 16.02 -1.57 -12.25
CA ARG A 96 16.92 -2.21 -13.22
C ARG A 96 18.38 -2.22 -12.75
N SER A 97 18.83 -1.18 -12.06
CA SER A 97 20.25 -0.95 -11.79
C SER A 97 20.88 -1.85 -10.72
N SER A 98 20.14 -2.76 -10.08
CA SER A 98 20.63 -3.62 -8.96
C SER A 98 21.23 -2.86 -7.77
N ALA A 99 21.31 -1.52 -7.84
CA ALA A 99 21.42 -0.60 -6.74
C ALA A 99 20.08 -0.65 -6.01
N SER A 100 19.84 -1.79 -5.36
CA SER A 100 18.67 -2.04 -4.56
C SER A 100 18.61 -0.87 -3.59
N PRO A 101 17.62 0.03 -3.72
CA PRO A 101 17.36 0.94 -2.62
C PRO A 101 17.18 0.06 -1.37
N ASP A 102 17.61 0.53 -0.20
CA ASP A 102 17.54 -0.21 1.08
C ASP A 102 16.06 -0.37 1.48
N LEU A 103 15.35 -1.20 0.71
CA LEU A 103 13.91 -1.34 0.62
C LEU A 103 13.60 -2.79 0.99
N PRO A 104 12.72 -3.00 1.98
CA PRO A 104 12.33 -4.35 2.38
C PRO A 104 11.77 -5.16 1.20
N PRO A 105 11.96 -6.50 1.19
CA PRO A 105 11.60 -7.36 0.06
C PRO A 105 10.09 -7.37 -0.25
N GLU A 106 9.23 -7.03 0.71
CA GLU A 106 7.79 -6.84 0.50
C GLU A 106 7.47 -5.75 -0.56
N PHE A 107 8.31 -4.73 -0.69
CA PHE A 107 8.13 -3.68 -1.70
C PHE A 107 8.46 -4.15 -3.12
N ASN A 108 8.98 -5.37 -3.28
CA ASN A 108 9.13 -5.98 -4.60
C ASN A 108 7.79 -6.09 -5.33
N HIS A 109 6.66 -6.22 -4.61
CA HIS A 109 5.32 -6.20 -5.23
C HIS A 109 5.03 -4.90 -6.00
N LEU A 110 5.57 -3.76 -5.52
CA LEU A 110 5.47 -2.46 -6.19
C LEU A 110 6.59 -2.25 -7.20
N LEU A 111 7.84 -2.61 -6.86
CA LEU A 111 8.97 -2.45 -7.79
C LEU A 111 8.77 -3.28 -9.06
N ASP A 112 8.17 -4.46 -8.95
CA ASP A 112 7.81 -5.33 -10.08
C ASP A 112 6.92 -4.61 -11.11
N LEU A 113 6.04 -3.69 -10.67
CA LEU A 113 5.22 -2.89 -11.59
C LEU A 113 6.04 -2.03 -12.56
N TYR A 114 7.28 -1.69 -12.19
CA TYR A 114 8.18 -0.86 -12.98
C TYR A 114 9.18 -1.67 -13.81
N ARG A 115 9.29 -2.98 -13.54
CA ARG A 115 10.15 -3.86 -14.31
C ARG A 115 9.49 -4.12 -15.67
N PRO A 116 10.25 -4.07 -16.78
CA PRO A 116 9.70 -4.49 -18.07
C PRO A 116 9.30 -5.96 -17.97
N LYS A 117 8.08 -6.30 -18.42
CA LYS A 117 7.71 -7.68 -18.70
C LYS A 117 8.55 -8.13 -19.90
N THR A 118 9.64 -8.84 -19.63
CA THR A 118 10.43 -9.53 -20.66
C THR A 118 9.62 -10.67 -21.26
#